data_AF-A0A7C6H5J5-F1
#
_entry.id   AF-A0A7C6H5J5-F1
#
_cell.length_a   1.000
_cell.length_b   1.000
_cell.length_c   1.000
_cell.angle_alpha   90.00
_cell.angle_beta   90.00
_cell.angle_gamma   90.00
#
_symmetry.space_group_name_H-M   'P 1'
#
loop_
_entity.id
_entity.type
_entity.pdbx_description
1 polymer ?
#
loop_
_entity_poly.entity_id
_entity_poly.type
_entity_poly.pdbx_seq_one_letter_code
_entity_poly.pdbx_strand_id
1 'polypeptide(L)' 'MRIREILSRKPLTTLELDAVLREQGSPCPDDLARTLNVMRRKGLINGAPSPEKGAWVWWVEERTIP' A
#
# COMPACT_ATOMS: atom_id res chain seq x y z
N MET A 1 9.57 -4.48 -7.20
CA MET A 1 8.47 -3.50 -7.05
C MET A 1 7.51 -4.02 -5.97
N ARG A 2 7.99 -4.16 -4.73
CA ARG A 2 7.47 -5.14 -3.74
C ARG A 2 6.17 -4.72 -3.05
N ILE A 3 5.93 -3.40 -2.91
CA ILE A 3 4.70 -2.84 -2.33
C ILE A 3 3.46 -3.26 -3.12
N ARG A 4 3.51 -3.20 -4.47
CA ARG A 4 2.36 -3.52 -5.32
C ARG A 4 1.98 -5.00 -5.17
N GLU A 5 2.95 -5.89 -5.09
CA GLU A 5 2.72 -7.33 -4.90
C GLU A 5 2.07 -7.63 -3.54
N ILE A 6 2.51 -6.94 -2.47
CA ILE A 6 1.91 -7.07 -1.14
C ILE A 6 0.45 -6.58 -1.18
N LEU A 7 0.20 -5.43 -1.80
CA LEU A 7 -1.15 -4.84 -1.91
C LEU A 7 -2.09 -5.56 -2.88
N SER A 8 -1.57 -6.36 -3.83
CA SER A 8 -2.37 -7.27 -4.67
C SER A 8 -2.98 -8.41 -3.86
N ARG A 9 -2.31 -8.86 -2.79
CA ARG A 9 -2.80 -9.96 -1.97
C ARG A 9 -3.91 -9.54 -1.03
N LYS A 10 -3.81 -8.34 -0.45
CA LYS A 10 -4.83 -7.79 0.44
C LYS A 10 -4.70 -6.27 0.58
N PRO A 11 -5.82 -5.57 0.83
CA PRO A 11 -5.79 -4.18 1.25
C PRO A 11 -5.07 -4.04 2.60
N LEU A 12 -4.19 -3.06 2.73
CA LEU A 12 -3.41 -2.82 3.94
C LEU A 12 -3.37 -1.34 4.29
N THR A 13 -3.34 -1.05 5.59
CA THR A 13 -3.03 0.30 6.05
C THR A 13 -1.54 0.63 5.86
N THR A 14 -1.19 1.93 5.91
CA THR A 14 0.22 2.35 5.90
C THR A 14 1.03 1.64 6.98
N LEU A 15 0.47 1.48 8.18
CA LEU A 15 1.13 0.82 9.31
C LEU A 15 1.33 -0.68 9.07
N GLU A 16 0.30 -1.38 8.60
CA GLU A 16 0.40 -2.81 8.27
C GLU A 16 1.42 -3.05 7.16
N LEU A 17 1.44 -2.20 6.14
CA LEU A 17 2.41 -2.31 5.05
C LEU A 17 3.84 -2.04 5.54
N ASP A 18 4.05 -1.05 6.41
CA ASP A 18 5.35 -0.77 7.02
C ASP A 18 5.87 -1.98 7.80
N ALA A 19 5.02 -2.62 8.61
CA ALA A 19 5.35 -3.83 9.35
C ALA A 19 5.80 -4.97 8.42
N VAL A 20 5.05 -5.22 7.33
CA VAL A 20 5.39 -6.26 6.34
C VAL A 20 6.73 -5.94 5.66
N LEU A 21 6.99 -4.67 5.32
CA LEU A 21 8.23 -4.26 4.68
C LEU A 21 9.45 -4.40 5.59
N ARG A 22 9.29 -4.08 6.89
CA ARG A 22 10.31 -4.29 7.92
C ARG A 22 10.62 -5.77 8.11
N GLU A 23 9.60 -6.62 8.17
CA GLU A 23 9.77 -8.08 8.27
C GLU A 23 10.52 -8.66 7.07
N GLN A 24 10.32 -8.08 5.88
CA GLN A 24 11.03 -8.45 4.65
C GLN A 24 12.45 -7.86 4.55
N GLY A 25 12.94 -7.18 5.59
CA GLY A 25 14.28 -6.58 5.63
C GLY A 25 14.46 -5.38 4.72
N SER A 26 13.37 -4.76 4.25
CA SER A 26 13.39 -3.59 3.37
C SER A 26 12.62 -2.45 4.03
N PRO A 27 13.20 -1.79 5.07
CA PRO A 27 12.59 -0.60 5.64
C PRO A 27 12.43 0.44 4.53
N CYS A 28 11.20 0.91 4.30
CA CYS A 28 11.01 2.03 3.38
C CYS A 28 11.69 3.27 3.99
N PRO A 29 12.38 4.08 3.17
CA PRO A 29 12.96 5.33 3.64
C PRO A 29 11.83 6.21 4.19
N ASP A 30 12.05 6.77 5.39
CA ASP A 30 11.26 7.59 6.33
C ASP A 30 9.79 8.01 6.06
N ASP A 31 9.27 7.92 4.84
CA ASP A 31 7.96 8.40 4.46
C ASP A 31 7.25 7.41 3.49
N LEU A 32 6.88 6.25 4.02
CA LEU A 32 6.06 5.25 3.32
C LEU A 32 4.74 5.89 2.83
N ALA A 33 4.11 6.74 3.64
CA ALA A 33 2.90 7.47 3.26
C ALA A 33 3.11 8.35 2.02
N ARG A 34 4.23 9.06 1.92
CA ARG A 34 4.60 9.83 0.72
C ARG A 34 4.82 8.93 -0.48
N THR A 35 5.52 7.80 -0.31
CA THR A 35 5.75 6.82 -1.38
C THR A 35 4.44 6.28 -1.94
N LEU A 36 3.52 5.87 -1.06
CA LEU A 36 2.20 5.39 -1.45
C LEU A 36 1.37 6.47 -2.15
N ASN A 37 1.44 7.72 -1.69
CA ASN A 37 0.80 8.85 -2.37
C ASN A 37 1.37 9.11 -3.77
N VAL A 38 2.68 8.94 -3.97
CA VAL A 38 3.30 9.03 -5.30
C VAL A 38 2.83 7.88 -6.18
N MET A 39 2.77 6.65 -5.67
CA MET A 39 2.28 5.48 -6.41
C MET A 39 0.80 5.63 -6.80
N ARG A 40 -0.03 6.14 -5.89
CA ARG A 40 -1.44 6.47 -6.16
C ARG A 40 -1.58 7.52 -7.26
N ARG A 41 -0.80 8.61 -7.19
CA ARG A 41 -0.79 9.65 -8.24
C ARG A 41 -0.33 9.13 -9.60
N LYS A 42 0.53 8.10 -9.62
CA LYS A 42 0.96 7.41 -10.84
C LYS A 42 -0.06 6.36 -11.34
N GLY A 43 -1.18 6.15 -10.64
CA GLY A 43 -2.17 5.13 -10.99
C GLY A 43 -1.71 3.68 -10.78
N LEU A 44 -0.69 3.46 -9.94
CA LEU A 44 -0.14 2.13 -9.67
C LEU A 44 -0.89 1.38 -8.56
N ILE A 45 -1.49 2.13 -7.62
CA ILE A 45 -2.25 1.63 -6.47
C ILE A 45 -3.43 2.56 -6.22
N ASN A 46 -4.42 2.05 -5.50
CA ASN A 46 -5.52 2.82 -4.94
C ASN A 46 -5.30 3.07 -3.45
N GLY A 47 -5.92 4.13 -2.94
CA GLY A 47 -5.89 4.43 -1.52
C GLY A 47 -7.02 5.37 -1.10
N ALA A 48 -7.63 5.08 0.04
CA ALA A 48 -8.74 5.85 0.61
C ALA A 48 -8.69 5.85 2.15
N PRO A 49 -9.22 6.90 2.80
CA PRO A 49 -9.44 6.88 4.23
C PRO A 49 -10.50 5.83 4.60
N SER A 50 -10.17 4.94 5.52
CA SER A 50 -11.12 4.00 6.12
C SER A 50 -11.51 4.53 7.50
N PRO A 51 -12.77 4.95 7.70
CA PRO A 51 -13.24 5.40 9.00
C PRO A 51 -13.27 4.26 10.03
N GLU A 52 -13.52 3.03 9.58
CA GLU A 52 -13.53 1.83 10.43
C GLU A 52 -12.17 1.53 11.04
N LYS A 53 -11.09 1.76 10.28
CA LYS A 53 -9.71 1.57 10.75
C LYS A 53 -9.07 2.85 11.30
N GLY A 54 -9.73 4.01 11.17
CA GLY A 54 -9.15 5.31 11.51
C GLY A 54 -7.85 5.63 10.74
N ALA A 55 -7.66 5.03 9.56
CA ALA A 55 -6.39 5.06 8.83
C ALA A 55 -6.61 5.05 7.31
N TRP A 56 -5.59 5.44 6.54
CA TRP A 56 -5.59 5.20 5.10
C TRP A 56 -5.32 3.74 4.81
N VAL A 57 -6.18 3.17 3.96
CA VAL A 57 -6.04 1.82 3.42
C VAL A 57 -5.64 1.93 1.96
N TRP A 58 -4.73 1.06 1.55
CA TRP A 58 -4.16 1.00 0.22
C TRP A 58 -4.40 -0.38 -0.38
N TRP A 59 -4.63 -0.45 -1.68
CA TRP A 59 -4.87 -1.72 -2.39
C TRP A 59 -4.51 -1.60 -3.86
N VAL A 60 -4.43 -2.74 -4.55
CA VAL A 60 -4.32 -2.80 -6.00
C VAL A 60 -5.60 -3.41 -6.53
N GLU A 61 -6.27 -2.73 -7.45
CA GLU A 61 -7.28 -3.40 -8.27
C GLU A 61 -6.53 -4.22 -9.32
N GLU A 62 -6.39 -5.51 -9.05
CA GLU A 62 -5.99 -6.45 -10.08
C GLU A 62 -7.10 -6.40 -11.13
N ARG A 63 -6.81 -5.82 -12.30
CA ARG A 63 -7.71 -5.96 -13.45
C ARG A 63 -7.77 -7.46 -13.74
N THR A 64 -8.78 -8.12 -13.21
CA THR A 64 -9.30 -9.36 -13.76
C THR A 64 -9.69 -9.02 -15.20
N ILE A 65 -8.78 -9.25 -16.13
CA ILE A 65 -9.14 -9.30 -17.54
C ILE A 65 -10.05 -10.52 -17.65
N PRO A 66 -11.33 -10.35 -18.02
CA PRO A 66 -12.27 -11.46 -18.18
C PRO A 66 -11.85 -12.39 -19.32
#